data_AF-A0A853AYM2-F1
#
_entry.id   AF-A0A853AYM2-F1
#
_cell.length_a   1.000
_cell.length_b   1.000
_cell.length_c   1.000
_cell.angle_alpha   90.00
_cell.angle_beta   90.00
_cell.angle_gamma   90.00
#
_symmetry.space_group_name_H-M   'P 1'
#
loop_
_entity.id
_entity.type
_entity.pdbx_description
1 polymer ?
#
loop_
_entity_poly.entity_id
_entity_poly.type
_entity_poly.pdbx_seq_one_letter_code
_entity_poly.pdbx_strand_id
1 'polypeptide(L)'
;MTFGEYGIQALEHHYVTNRQIESARIAITRHIKRGGKVWINIFPDRPLTKKPAETRMGSGKGSPEWWVANVKPGRVMFELSFPNETQAREALRRAIHKLPMKCRIVTREGGEF
;
A
#
# COMPACT_ATOMS: atom_id res chain seq x y z
N MET A 1 -13.92 -1.75 -5.98
CA MET A 1 -13.16 -0.49 -5.95
C MET A 1 -14.15 0.63 -5.77
N THR A 2 -13.81 1.65 -4.99
CA THR A 2 -14.82 2.61 -4.51
C THR A 2 -14.67 4.00 -5.15
N PHE A 3 -13.45 4.44 -5.45
CA PHE A 3 -13.17 5.80 -5.91
C PHE A 3 -12.47 5.87 -7.27
N GLY A 4 -11.37 5.14 -7.46
CA GLY A 4 -10.55 5.17 -8.67
C GLY A 4 -10.97 4.18 -9.77
N GLU A 5 -10.32 4.31 -10.92
CA GLU A 5 -10.50 3.45 -12.10
C GLU A 5 -9.52 2.27 -12.11
N TYR A 6 -8.34 2.46 -11.51
CA TYR A 6 -7.28 1.46 -11.36
C TYR A 6 -6.94 1.27 -9.88
N GLY A 7 -6.53 0.08 -9.48
CA GLY A 7 -6.14 -0.19 -8.09
C GLY A 7 -5.13 -1.31 -7.92
N ILE A 8 -4.51 -1.34 -6.74
CA ILE A 8 -3.57 -2.40 -6.32
C ILE A 8 -4.27 -3.27 -5.28
N GLN A 9 -4.45 -4.55 -5.61
CA GLN A 9 -5.02 -5.54 -4.70
C GLN A 9 -3.95 -6.50 -4.17
N ALA A 10 -3.93 -6.73 -2.86
CA ALA A 10 -3.02 -7.69 -2.23
C ALA A 10 -3.43 -9.13 -2.56
N LEU A 11 -2.43 -10.00 -2.83
CA LEU A 11 -2.63 -11.44 -3.05
C LEU A 11 -2.22 -12.28 -1.84
N GLU A 12 -1.41 -11.73 -0.95
CA GLU A 12 -0.86 -12.42 0.23
C GLU A 12 -1.10 -11.58 1.50
N HIS A 13 -1.00 -12.23 2.66
CA HIS A 13 -1.05 -11.55 3.95
C HIS A 13 0.28 -10.86 4.25
N HIS A 14 0.26 -9.60 4.68
CA HIS A 14 1.47 -8.92 5.18
C HIS A 14 1.14 -7.74 6.11
N TYR A 15 2.09 -7.40 6.97
CA TYR A 15 2.11 -6.09 7.64
C TYR A 15 2.77 -5.04 6.76
N VAL A 16 2.03 -4.00 6.40
CA VAL A 16 2.54 -2.91 5.55
C VAL A 16 2.86 -1.71 6.43
N THR A 17 4.12 -1.31 6.46
CA THR A 17 4.62 -0.18 7.25
C THR A 17 4.21 1.16 6.63
N ASN A 18 4.16 2.21 7.45
CA ASN A 18 3.99 3.60 6.97
C ASN A 18 5.00 3.99 5.86
N ARG A 19 6.26 3.57 6.00
CA ARG A 19 7.32 3.83 5.00
C ARG A 19 7.03 3.15 3.66
N GLN A 20 6.52 1.91 3.68
CA GLN A 20 6.14 1.20 2.46
C GLN A 20 4.95 1.89 1.78
N ILE A 21 3.92 2.26 2.55
CA ILE A 21 2.76 3.00 2.03
C ILE A 21 3.21 4.28 1.33
N GLU A 22 4.06 5.07 1.98
CA GLU A 22 4.52 6.34 1.43
C GLU A 22 5.45 6.15 0.22
N SER A 23 6.35 5.16 0.26
CA SER A 23 7.23 4.87 -0.88
C SER A 23 6.44 4.42 -2.12
N ALA A 24 5.35 3.65 -1.94
CA ALA A 24 4.43 3.29 -3.01
C ALA A 24 3.68 4.53 -3.54
N ARG A 25 3.15 5.40 -2.66
CA ARG A 25 2.48 6.66 -3.05
C ARG A 25 3.40 7.57 -3.86
N ILE A 26 4.65 7.74 -3.41
CA ILE A 26 5.67 8.54 -4.12
C ILE A 26 5.96 7.94 -5.49
N ALA A 27 6.08 6.61 -5.60
CA ALA A 27 6.33 5.95 -6.88
C ALA A 27 5.20 6.20 -7.90
N ILE A 28 3.93 6.10 -7.45
CA ILE A 28 2.76 6.41 -8.29
C ILE A 28 2.79 7.88 -8.74
N THR A 29 2.83 8.80 -7.77
CA THR A 29 2.72 10.24 -8.03
C THR A 29 3.86 10.80 -8.87
N ARG A 30 5.08 10.28 -8.71
CA ARG A 30 6.21 10.66 -9.58
C ARG A 30 6.03 10.18 -11.01
N HIS A 31 5.50 8.98 -11.22
CA HIS A 31 5.34 8.42 -12.57
C HIS A 31 4.31 9.19 -13.39
N ILE A 32 3.17 9.53 -12.78
CA ILE A 32 2.10 10.32 -13.41
C ILE A 32 2.36 11.83 -13.39
N LYS A 33 3.60 12.27 -13.09
CA LYS A 33 4.02 13.68 -13.02
C LYS A 33 3.10 14.56 -12.16
N ARG A 34 2.61 14.01 -11.05
CA ARG A 34 1.64 14.64 -10.13
C ARG A 34 0.27 14.98 -10.76
N GLY A 35 -0.06 14.41 -11.92
CA GLY A 35 -1.40 14.46 -12.48
C GLY A 35 -2.31 13.37 -11.90
N GLY A 36 -3.63 13.52 -12.08
CA GLY A 36 -4.61 12.54 -11.59
C GLY A 36 -4.79 12.55 -10.07
N LYS A 37 -5.51 11.56 -9.56
CA LYS A 37 -5.85 11.43 -8.14
C LYS A 37 -5.51 10.05 -7.61
N VAL A 38 -4.83 10.00 -6.46
CA VAL A 38 -4.42 8.77 -5.78
C VAL A 38 -5.15 8.69 -4.45
N TRP A 39 -5.75 7.54 -4.17
CA TRP A 39 -6.34 7.19 -2.88
C TRP A 39 -5.51 6.11 -2.20
N ILE A 40 -5.38 6.24 -0.89
CA ILE A 40 -4.76 5.25 -0.02
C ILE A 40 -5.88 4.67 0.83
N ASN A 41 -6.17 3.39 0.65
CA ASN A 41 -7.30 2.70 1.29
C ASN A 41 -6.89 1.91 2.54
N ILE A 42 -5.63 2.00 2.93
CA ILE A 42 -5.08 1.37 4.13
C ILE A 42 -4.44 2.44 5.02
N PHE A 43 -4.52 2.23 6.33
CA PHE A 43 -3.97 3.15 7.32
C PHE A 43 -3.15 2.36 8.33
N PRO A 44 -1.94 2.83 8.71
CA PRO A 44 -1.11 2.15 9.68
C PRO A 44 -1.54 2.51 11.11
N ASP A 45 -2.57 1.84 11.61
CA ASP A 45 -3.18 2.05 12.93
C ASP A 45 -2.58 1.15 14.03
N ARG A 46 -1.89 0.07 13.67
CA ARG A 46 -1.38 -0.89 14.64
C ARG A 46 0.08 -0.62 15.01
N PRO A 47 0.42 -0.44 16.30
CA PRO A 47 1.80 -0.35 16.73
C PRO A 47 2.48 -1.74 16.76
N LEU A 48 3.72 -1.80 16.29
CA LEU A 48 4.60 -2.96 16.38
C LEU A 48 5.79 -2.61 17.27
N THR A 49 5.99 -3.41 18.32
CA THR A 49 7.02 -3.18 19.35
C THR A 49 8.30 -3.93 19.04
N LYS A 50 9.45 -3.37 19.40
CA LYS A 50 10.74 -4.06 19.37
C LYS A 50 11.47 -3.88 20.69
N LYS A 51 12.21 -4.89 21.13
CA LYS A 51 13.16 -4.72 22.24
C LYS A 51 14.41 -4.00 21.74
N PRO A 52 15.05 -3.16 22.57
CA PRO A 52 16.33 -2.58 22.23
C PRO A 52 17.33 -3.66 21.84
N ALA A 53 18.17 -3.34 20.85
CA ALA A 53 19.30 -4.20 20.51
C ALA A 53 20.19 -4.39 21.75
N GLU A 54 20.93 -5.51 21.79
CA GLU A 54 21.92 -5.77 22.85
C GLU A 54 21.32 -6.06 24.24
N THR A 55 19.99 -6.22 24.35
CA THR A 55 19.31 -6.65 25.59
C THR A 55 18.94 -8.13 25.56
N ARG A 56 18.96 -8.77 26.73
CA ARG A 56 18.49 -10.16 26.88
C ARG A 56 16.95 -10.22 26.83
N MET A 57 16.42 -11.43 26.62
CA MET A 57 14.99 -11.70 26.77
C MET A 57 14.54 -11.51 28.23
N GLY A 58 13.24 -11.30 28.48
CA GLY A 58 12.70 -10.89 29.78
C GLY A 58 12.44 -9.38 29.91
N SER A 59 12.14 -8.89 31.12
CA SER A 59 11.97 -7.46 31.45
C SER A 59 10.81 -6.72 30.74
N GLY A 60 9.78 -7.44 30.30
CA GLY A 60 8.56 -6.86 29.73
C GLY A 60 8.54 -6.72 28.21
N LYS A 61 7.54 -6.00 27.70
CA LYS A 61 7.31 -5.73 26.26
C LYS A 61 8.16 -4.54 25.82
N GLY A 62 8.71 -4.61 24.60
CA GLY A 62 9.48 -3.50 24.02
C GLY A 62 8.63 -2.26 23.73
N SER A 63 9.29 -1.14 23.43
CA SER A 63 8.64 0.09 23.01
C SER A 63 8.06 -0.03 21.59
N PRO A 64 6.97 0.68 21.25
CA PRO A 64 6.48 0.79 19.88
C PRO A 64 7.52 1.42 18.96
N GLU A 65 7.90 0.75 17.87
CA GLU A 65 8.90 1.24 16.91
C GLU A 65 8.28 1.52 15.53
N TRP A 66 7.28 0.74 15.12
CA TRP A 66 6.61 0.91 13.83
C TRP A 66 5.11 1.00 13.95
N TRP A 67 4.49 1.65 12.97
CA TRP A 67 3.05 1.60 12.73
C TRP A 67 2.80 0.84 11.44
N VAL A 68 1.92 -0.16 11.51
CA VAL A 68 1.65 -1.09 10.41
C VAL A 68 0.17 -1.17 10.13
N ALA A 69 -0.16 -1.34 8.85
CA ALA A 69 -1.48 -1.75 8.40
C ALA A 69 -1.49 -3.28 8.27
N ASN A 70 -2.49 -3.94 8.86
CA ASN A 70 -2.69 -5.38 8.68
C ASN A 70 -3.46 -5.63 7.37
N VAL A 71 -2.78 -6.16 6.35
CA VAL A 71 -3.37 -6.37 5.03
C VAL A 71 -3.62 -7.85 4.79
N LYS A 72 -4.86 -8.17 4.41
CA LYS A 72 -5.29 -9.51 4.00
C LYS A 72 -5.41 -9.60 2.46
N PRO A 73 -5.28 -10.80 1.87
CA PRO A 73 -5.55 -11.05 0.46
C PRO A 73 -6.93 -10.52 0.06
N GLY A 74 -7.02 -9.97 -1.15
CA GLY A 74 -8.23 -9.35 -1.67
C GLY A 74 -8.42 -7.88 -1.27
N ARG A 75 -7.66 -7.35 -0.31
CA ARG A 75 -7.73 -5.93 0.06
C ARG A 75 -7.15 -5.04 -1.05
N VAL A 76 -7.94 -4.05 -1.49
CA VAL A 76 -7.46 -2.97 -2.37
C VAL A 76 -6.78 -1.90 -1.51
N MET A 77 -5.49 -1.68 -1.75
CA MET A 77 -4.64 -0.79 -0.93
C MET A 77 -4.50 0.61 -1.49
N PHE A 78 -4.44 0.72 -2.82
CA PHE A 78 -4.32 1.99 -3.53
C PHE A 78 -5.34 2.01 -4.66
N GLU A 79 -5.89 3.19 -4.92
CA GLU A 79 -6.67 3.47 -6.12
C GLU A 79 -6.10 4.69 -6.83
N LEU A 80 -6.25 4.72 -8.15
CA LEU A 80 -5.75 5.75 -9.05
C LEU A 80 -6.84 6.06 -10.07
N SER A 81 -7.07 7.35 -10.31
CA SER A 81 -7.82 7.85 -11.47
C SER A 81 -6.86 8.65 -12.33
N PHE A 82 -6.74 8.24 -13.58
CA PHE A 82 -5.84 8.83 -14.54
C PHE A 82 -6.28 8.44 -15.96
N PRO A 83 -6.39 9.39 -16.90
CA PRO A 83 -7.02 9.16 -18.20
C PRO A 83 -6.24 8.20 -19.11
N ASN A 84 -4.93 8.05 -18.93
CA ASN A 84 -4.10 7.16 -19.75
C ASN A 84 -3.84 5.83 -19.03
N GLU A 85 -4.50 4.77 -19.50
CA GLU A 85 -4.39 3.42 -18.92
C GLU A 85 -2.94 2.91 -18.87
N THR A 86 -2.19 3.04 -19.96
CA THR A 86 -0.82 2.51 -20.04
C THR A 86 0.07 3.13 -18.97
N GLN A 87 0.00 4.46 -18.80
CA GLN A 87 0.73 5.17 -17.75
C GLN A 87 0.20 4.83 -16.35
N ALA A 88 -1.11 4.66 -16.18
CA ALA A 88 -1.70 4.27 -14.90
C ALA A 88 -1.21 2.89 -14.46
N ARG A 89 -1.27 1.89 -15.34
CA ARG A 89 -0.80 0.52 -15.05
C ARG A 89 0.69 0.51 -14.70
N GLU A 90 1.50 1.29 -15.39
CA GLU A 90 2.93 1.32 -15.13
C GLU A 90 3.31 2.12 -13.87
N ALA A 91 2.52 3.13 -13.49
CA ALA A 91 2.60 3.74 -12.17
C ALA A 91 2.32 2.73 -11.06
N LEU A 92 1.25 1.95 -11.20
CA LEU A 92 0.85 0.94 -10.21
C LEU A 92 1.87 -0.21 -10.16
N ARG A 93 2.43 -0.65 -11.29
CA ARG A 93 3.48 -1.66 -11.33
C ARG A 93 4.71 -1.23 -10.54
N ARG A 94 5.17 0.01 -10.72
CA ARG A 94 6.29 0.59 -9.93
C ARG A 94 6.00 0.62 -8.43
N ALA A 95 4.75 0.89 -8.06
CA ALA A 95 4.32 0.90 -6.67
C ALA A 95 4.30 -0.51 -6.05
N ILE A 96 3.88 -1.53 -6.81
CA ILE A 96 3.90 -2.93 -6.38
C ILE A 96 5.31 -3.37 -5.96
N HIS A 97 6.35 -2.94 -6.68
CA HIS A 97 7.75 -3.22 -6.31
C HIS A 97 8.20 -2.60 -4.97
N LYS A 98 7.40 -1.71 -4.36
CA LYS A 98 7.65 -1.13 -3.04
C LYS A 98 6.91 -1.85 -1.91
N LEU A 99 6.00 -2.76 -2.26
CA LEU A 99 5.19 -3.49 -1.31
C LEU A 99 5.83 -4.85 -0.99
N PRO A 100 5.71 -5.34 0.25
CA PRO A 100 6.38 -6.55 0.69
C PRO A 100 5.63 -7.85 0.33
N MET A 101 4.68 -7.80 -0.60
CA MET A 101 3.82 -8.93 -0.96
C MET A 101 3.51 -8.97 -2.45
N LYS A 102 3.08 -10.13 -2.95
CA LYS A 102 2.48 -10.19 -4.28
C LYS A 102 1.18 -9.38 -4.32
N CYS A 103 1.04 -8.62 -5.41
CA CYS A 103 -0.13 -7.80 -5.67
C CYS A 103 -0.54 -7.97 -7.13
N ARG A 104 -1.81 -7.68 -7.44
CA ARG A 104 -2.29 -7.55 -8.81
C ARG A 104 -2.90 -6.17 -9.03
N ILE A 105 -2.86 -5.72 -10.27
CA ILE A 105 -3.59 -4.53 -10.72
C ILE A 105 -5.02 -4.95 -11.01
N VAL A 106 -5.98 -4.20 -10.51
CA VAL A 106 -7.41 -4.36 -10.77
C VAL A 106 -7.94 -3.09 -11.43
N THR A 107 -8.88 -3.25 -12.35
CA THR A 107 -9.62 -2.15 -12.98
C THR A 107 -11.07 -2.19 -12.50
N ARG A 108 -11.72 -1.04 -12.49
CA ARG A 108 -13.16 -0.98 -12.24
C ARG A 108 -13.89 -1.57 -13.44
N GLU A 109 -14.46 -2.77 -13.29
CA GLU A 109 -15.45 -3.27 -14.25
C GLU A 109 -16.66 -2.32 -14.22
N GLY A 110 -17.10 -1.87 -15.39
CA GLY A 110 -18.16 -0.88 -15.54
C GLY A 110 -19.42 -1.32 -14.79
N GLY A 111 -19.72 -0.63 -13.70
CA GLY A 111 -21.08 -0.65 -13.16
C GLY A 111 -21.91 0.23 -14.07
N GLU A 112 -22.63 -0.40 -15.01
CA GLU A 112 -23.83 0.20 -15.58
C GLU A 112 -24.77 0.53 -14.41
N PHE A 113 -25.08 1.82 -14.27
CA PHE A 113 -26.21 2.30 -13.48
C PHE A 113 -27.22 2.91 -14.45
#